data_AF-N0E4Z7-F1
#
_entry.id   AF-N0E4Z7-F1
#
_cell.length_a   1.000
_cell.length_b   1.000
_cell.length_c   1.000
_cell.angle_alpha   90.00
_cell.angle_beta   90.00
_cell.angle_gamma   90.00
#
_symmetry.space_group_name_H-M   'P 1'
#
loop_
_entity.id
_entity.type
_entity.pdbx_description
1 polymer ?
#
loop_
_entity_poly.entity_id
_entity_poly.type
_entity_poly.pdbx_seq_one_letter_code
_entity_poly.pdbx_strand_id
1 'polypeptide(L)'
;MKGKQSKDLLEFDRTDRVGLRILLWATVGLAFGAQVLEPLSAWVRGRPIEVPFFSEVTVPALDKVGTGYGVADYLVTIDQPQALDHLLAVLPGIFLVALAVAGAVVVQRVMKAVSNGAPFAAAQVGRLRLLAALLAFGSVVHAFLALSCNGAILGRADLGGLSPALSFSFPWLPMVLGVVIAMIAEAFKAGARLQDDVEGLV
;
A
#
# COMPACT_ATOMS: atom_id res chain seq x y z
N MET A 1 23.29 -48.18 8.03
CA MET A 1 22.41 -47.59 6.99
C MET A 1 22.41 -46.08 7.16
N LYS A 2 23.02 -45.31 6.25
CA LYS A 2 23.00 -43.85 6.29
C LYS A 2 21.63 -43.37 5.80
N GLY A 3 20.79 -42.89 6.71
CA GLY A 3 19.52 -42.26 6.38
C GLY A 3 19.76 -41.08 5.44
N LYS A 4 19.16 -41.14 4.26
CA LYS A 4 19.17 -40.05 3.29
C LYS A 4 18.32 -38.94 3.90
N GLN A 5 18.96 -37.92 4.50
CA GLN A 5 18.26 -36.71 4.91
C GLN A 5 17.56 -36.16 3.67
N SER A 6 16.22 -36.21 3.68
CA SER A 6 15.41 -35.51 2.70
C SER A 6 15.78 -34.04 2.83
N LYS A 7 16.34 -33.43 1.78
CA LYS A 7 16.52 -31.98 1.73
C LYS A 7 15.13 -31.38 1.89
N ASP A 8 14.92 -30.62 2.94
CA ASP A 8 13.67 -29.92 3.16
C ASP A 8 13.56 -28.83 2.10
N LEU A 9 12.73 -29.07 1.08
CA LEU A 9 12.59 -28.20 -0.09
C LEU A 9 12.00 -26.83 0.28
N LEU A 10 11.54 -26.67 1.52
CA LEU A 10 10.95 -25.44 2.07
C LEU A 10 11.87 -24.73 3.08
N GLU A 11 13.10 -25.22 3.28
CA GLU A 11 14.05 -24.57 4.19
C GLU A 11 14.53 -23.23 3.59
N PHE A 12 14.27 -22.14 4.32
CA PHE A 12 14.58 -20.79 3.86
C PHE A 12 16.09 -20.51 3.94
N ASP A 13 16.80 -20.58 2.82
CA ASP A 13 18.26 -20.52 2.79
C ASP A 13 18.80 -19.07 2.66
N ARG A 14 20.13 -18.90 2.64
CA ARG A 14 20.81 -17.63 2.38
C ARG A 14 20.39 -17.01 1.05
N THR A 15 20.18 -17.82 0.01
CA THR A 15 19.78 -17.36 -1.32
C THR A 15 18.38 -16.74 -1.29
N ASP A 16 17.44 -17.34 -0.57
CA ASP A 16 16.07 -16.83 -0.43
C ASP A 16 16.04 -15.49 0.30
N ARG A 17 16.93 -15.29 1.28
CA ARG A 17 17.08 -14.01 1.98
C ARG A 17 17.58 -12.90 1.08
N VAL A 18 18.57 -13.19 0.23
CA VAL A 18 19.09 -12.23 -0.74
C VAL A 18 18.00 -11.93 -1.77
N GLY A 19 17.34 -12.96 -2.30
CA GLY A 19 16.21 -12.82 -3.24
C GLY A 19 15.09 -11.96 -2.67
N LEU A 20 14.64 -12.24 -1.44
CA LEU A 20 13.61 -11.45 -0.75
C LEU A 20 14.04 -9.99 -0.54
N ARG A 21 15.29 -9.76 -0.13
CA ARG A 21 15.81 -8.39 0.05
C ARG A 21 15.83 -7.62 -1.27
N ILE A 22 16.29 -8.26 -2.36
CA ILE A 22 16.28 -7.66 -3.69
C ILE A 22 14.84 -7.37 -4.10
N LEU A 23 13.93 -8.32 -3.95
CA LEU A 23 12.52 -8.16 -4.30
C LEU A 23 11.87 -6.98 -3.55
N LEU A 24 12.06 -6.91 -2.23
CA LEU A 24 11.50 -5.82 -1.43
C LEU A 24 11.98 -4.45 -1.90
N TRP A 25 13.30 -4.29 -2.10
CA TRP A 25 13.86 -3.01 -2.52
C TRP A 25 13.60 -2.69 -4.00
N ALA A 26 13.49 -3.70 -4.86
CA ALA A 26 13.05 -3.53 -6.23
C ALA A 26 11.61 -3.01 -6.27
N THR A 27 10.71 -3.59 -5.48
CA THR A 27 9.31 -3.11 -5.35
C THR A 27 9.27 -1.68 -4.84
N VAL A 28 10.06 -1.33 -3.81
CA VAL A 28 10.17 0.05 -3.32
C VAL A 28 10.71 1.00 -4.40
N GLY A 29 11.75 0.59 -5.12
CA GLY A 29 12.35 1.38 -6.20
C GLY A 29 11.40 1.61 -7.36
N LEU A 30 10.65 0.58 -7.77
CA LEU A 30 9.60 0.69 -8.78
C LEU A 30 8.46 1.60 -8.32
N ALA A 31 8.01 1.47 -7.08
CA ALA A 31 7.01 2.36 -6.49
C ALA A 31 7.51 3.81 -6.47
N PHE A 32 8.75 4.05 -6.06
CA PHE A 32 9.35 5.39 -6.07
C PHE A 32 9.45 5.98 -7.49
N GLY A 33 9.86 5.15 -8.45
CA GLY A 33 9.90 5.53 -9.87
C GLY A 33 8.52 5.97 -10.39
N ALA A 34 7.51 5.14 -10.17
CA ALA A 34 6.16 5.37 -10.69
C ALA A 34 5.40 6.47 -9.95
N GLN A 35 5.56 6.57 -8.62
CA GLN A 35 4.71 7.40 -7.77
C GLN A 35 5.33 8.75 -7.42
N VAL A 36 6.65 8.92 -7.60
CA VAL A 36 7.37 10.13 -7.22
C VAL A 36 8.20 10.66 -8.37
N LEU A 37 9.08 9.85 -8.96
CA LEU A 37 9.94 10.33 -10.05
C LEU A 37 9.17 10.69 -11.31
N GLU A 38 8.18 9.88 -11.69
CA GLU A 38 7.36 10.17 -12.87
C GLU A 38 6.61 11.50 -12.73
N PRO A 39 5.83 11.75 -11.65
CA PRO A 39 5.10 13.02 -11.52
C PRO A 39 6.02 14.24 -11.35
N LEU A 40 7.15 14.09 -10.66
CA LEU A 40 8.17 15.15 -10.59
C LEU A 40 8.79 15.43 -11.96
N SER A 41 9.03 14.40 -12.77
CA SER A 41 9.54 14.58 -14.13
C SER A 41 8.51 15.25 -15.04
N ALA A 42 7.22 14.94 -14.86
CA ALA A 42 6.12 15.58 -15.56
C ALA A 42 6.03 17.07 -15.20
N TRP A 43 6.17 17.40 -13.92
CA TRP A 43 6.23 18.77 -13.43
C TRP A 43 7.37 19.58 -14.08
N VAL A 44 8.60 19.06 -14.03
CA VAL A 44 9.77 19.76 -14.60
C VAL A 44 9.63 19.96 -16.12
N ARG A 45 8.93 19.05 -16.82
CA ARG A 45 8.67 19.14 -18.25
C ARG A 45 7.45 20.01 -18.60
N GLY A 46 6.76 20.58 -17.61
CA GLY A 46 5.56 21.39 -17.81
C GLY A 46 4.39 20.60 -18.41
N ARG A 47 4.30 19.30 -18.09
CA ARG A 47 3.17 18.46 -18.54
C ARG A 47 1.91 18.79 -17.74
N PRO A 48 0.72 18.67 -18.35
CA PRO A 48 -0.52 18.81 -17.62
C PRO A 48 -0.67 17.70 -16.57
N ILE A 49 -1.51 17.97 -15.56
CA ILE A 49 -1.86 16.98 -14.54
C ILE A 49 -3.20 16.35 -14.92
N GLU A 50 -3.24 15.02 -14.94
CA GLU A 50 -4.48 14.26 -15.09
C GLU A 50 -5.02 13.89 -13.71
N VAL A 51 -6.26 14.25 -13.43
CA VAL A 51 -6.94 13.95 -12.15
C VAL A 51 -8.22 13.17 -12.43
N PRO A 52 -8.43 12.01 -11.78
CA PRO A 52 -9.70 11.30 -11.89
C PRO A 52 -10.82 12.14 -11.28
N PHE A 53 -11.91 12.27 -12.02
CA PHE A 53 -13.08 13.05 -11.68
C PHE A 53 -14.35 12.23 -11.89
N PHE A 54 -15.23 12.29 -10.92
CA PHE A 54 -16.50 11.61 -10.95
C PHE A 54 -17.61 12.64 -10.92
N SER A 55 -18.62 12.48 -11.78
CA SER A 55 -19.80 13.34 -11.76
C SER A 55 -21.08 12.58 -12.04
N GLU A 56 -22.17 13.08 -11.47
CA GLU A 56 -23.50 12.70 -11.91
C GLU A 56 -23.72 13.25 -13.32
N VAL A 57 -24.15 12.39 -14.24
CA VAL A 57 -24.45 12.78 -15.61
C VAL A 57 -25.80 12.25 -16.01
N THR A 58 -26.54 13.03 -16.80
CA THR A 58 -27.77 12.57 -17.42
C THR A 58 -27.45 12.07 -18.82
N VAL A 59 -27.97 10.90 -19.19
CA VAL A 59 -27.79 10.32 -20.52
C VAL A 59 -29.16 10.21 -21.19
N PRO A 60 -29.63 11.25 -21.92
CA PRO A 60 -30.99 11.31 -22.45
C PRO A 60 -31.37 10.13 -23.35
N ALA A 61 -30.39 9.52 -24.03
CA ALA A 61 -30.60 8.33 -24.85
C ALA A 61 -30.97 7.09 -24.01
N LEU A 62 -30.35 6.92 -22.83
CA LEU A 62 -30.62 5.81 -21.91
C LEU A 62 -31.91 6.05 -21.12
N ASP A 63 -32.20 7.30 -20.75
CA ASP A 63 -33.46 7.68 -20.10
C ASP A 63 -34.67 7.29 -20.95
N LYS A 64 -34.59 7.52 -22.27
CA LYS A 64 -35.65 7.18 -23.23
C LYS A 64 -35.98 5.70 -23.30
N VAL A 65 -35.02 4.83 -22.99
CA VAL A 65 -35.19 3.36 -23.00
C VAL A 65 -35.28 2.78 -21.59
N GLY A 66 -35.42 3.63 -20.56
CA GLY A 66 -35.54 3.20 -19.16
C GLY A 66 -34.30 2.47 -18.62
N THR A 67 -33.14 2.67 -19.24
CA THR A 67 -31.88 2.03 -18.80
C THR A 67 -31.20 2.91 -17.75
N GLY A 68 -31.04 2.37 -16.54
CA GLY A 68 -30.29 3.06 -15.48
C GLY A 68 -28.80 3.15 -15.78
N TYR A 69 -28.17 4.24 -15.37
CA TYR A 69 -26.73 4.47 -15.44
C TYR A 69 -26.22 4.99 -14.11
N GLY A 70 -24.92 4.75 -13.85
CA GLY A 70 -24.24 5.18 -12.63
C GLY A 70 -23.49 6.50 -12.81
N VAL A 71 -22.66 6.80 -11.81
CA VAL A 71 -21.71 7.91 -11.84
C VAL A 71 -20.73 7.72 -12.99
N ALA A 72 -20.45 8.79 -13.74
CA ALA A 72 -19.46 8.76 -14.81
C ALA A 72 -18.06 9.05 -14.28
N ASP A 73 -17.07 8.42 -14.91
CA ASP A 73 -15.65 8.49 -14.59
C ASP A 73 -14.90 9.16 -15.75
N TYR A 74 -14.20 10.25 -15.46
CA TYR A 74 -13.45 11.06 -16.41
C TYR A 74 -12.04 11.31 -15.90
N LEU A 75 -11.09 11.43 -16.82
CA LEU A 75 -9.80 12.05 -16.53
C LEU A 75 -9.88 13.53 -16.90
N VAL A 76 -9.85 14.41 -15.88
CA VAL A 76 -9.78 15.86 -16.09
C VAL A 76 -8.32 16.25 -16.25
N THR A 77 -8.02 16.93 -17.36
CA THR A 77 -6.68 17.45 -17.64
C THR A 77 -6.60 18.90 -17.16
N ILE A 78 -5.64 19.17 -16.27
CA ILE A 78 -5.32 20.52 -15.81
C ILE A 78 -4.19 21.05 -16.68
N ASP A 79 -4.52 21.90 -17.66
CA ASP A 79 -3.58 22.42 -18.66
C ASP A 79 -2.55 23.41 -18.08
N GLN A 80 -2.94 24.18 -17.07
CA GLN A 80 -2.08 25.17 -16.41
C GLN A 80 -1.98 24.87 -14.90
N PRO A 81 -1.31 23.77 -14.51
CA PRO A 81 -1.17 23.39 -13.12
C PRO A 81 -0.27 24.40 -12.38
N GLN A 82 -0.66 24.75 -11.16
CA GLN A 82 0.15 25.55 -10.27
C GLN A 82 1.15 24.67 -9.51
N ALA A 83 2.19 25.27 -8.92
CA ALA A 83 3.17 24.53 -8.12
C ALA A 83 2.54 23.72 -6.97
N LEU A 84 1.45 24.24 -6.38
CA LEU A 84 0.69 23.54 -5.35
C LEU A 84 0.04 22.26 -5.88
N ASP A 85 -0.42 22.24 -7.14
CA ASP A 85 -1.05 21.06 -7.73
C ASP A 85 -0.06 19.92 -7.91
N HIS A 86 1.16 20.24 -8.33
CA HIS A 86 2.22 19.24 -8.41
C HIS A 86 2.60 18.70 -7.03
N LEU A 87 2.64 19.54 -6.00
CA LEU A 87 2.87 19.09 -4.63
C LEU A 87 1.75 18.16 -4.15
N LEU A 88 0.49 18.54 -4.38
CA LEU A 88 -0.67 17.73 -4.02
C LEU A 88 -0.72 16.42 -4.80
N ALA A 89 -0.34 16.42 -6.08
CA ALA A 89 -0.31 15.21 -6.91
C ALA A 89 0.77 14.22 -6.46
N VAL A 90 1.94 14.71 -6.02
CA VAL A 90 3.06 13.86 -5.59
C VAL A 90 2.90 13.35 -4.16
N LEU A 91 2.19 14.08 -3.29
CA LEU A 91 2.10 13.80 -1.86
C LEU A 91 1.55 12.39 -1.52
N PRO A 92 0.44 11.90 -2.12
CA PRO A 92 -0.03 10.53 -1.92
C PRO A 92 1.02 9.49 -2.31
N GLY A 93 1.73 9.72 -3.43
CA GLY A 93 2.79 8.85 -3.91
C GLY A 93 3.97 8.76 -2.95
N ILE A 94 4.41 9.90 -2.38
CA ILE A 94 5.44 9.91 -1.33
C ILE A 94 5.00 9.10 -0.11
N PHE A 95 3.75 9.28 0.33
CA PHE A 95 3.22 8.54 1.46
C PHE A 95 3.17 7.03 1.19
N LEU A 96 2.76 6.62 -0.01
CA LEU A 96 2.75 5.21 -0.42
C LEU A 96 4.17 4.60 -0.41
N VAL A 97 5.15 5.34 -0.93
CA VAL A 97 6.57 4.93 -0.91
C VAL A 97 7.07 4.81 0.54
N ALA A 98 6.71 5.76 1.41
CA ALA A 98 7.09 5.70 2.83
C ALA A 98 6.51 4.45 3.52
N LEU A 99 5.24 4.10 3.24
CA LEU A 99 4.63 2.86 3.72
C LEU A 99 5.38 1.62 3.21
N ALA A 100 5.74 1.60 1.91
CA ALA A 100 6.48 0.49 1.30
C ALA A 100 7.88 0.33 1.93
N VAL A 101 8.60 1.44 2.15
CA VAL A 101 9.90 1.45 2.85
C VAL A 101 9.74 0.93 4.28
N ALA A 102 8.77 1.43 5.03
CA ALA A 102 8.51 0.98 6.39
C ALA A 102 8.21 -0.52 6.44
N GLY A 103 7.34 -1.01 5.55
CA GLY A 103 7.04 -2.44 5.40
C GLY A 103 8.29 -3.27 5.08
N ALA A 104 9.09 -2.86 4.09
CA ALA A 104 10.32 -3.54 3.70
C ALA A 104 11.33 -3.63 4.85
N VAL A 105 11.48 -2.55 5.62
CA VAL A 105 12.36 -2.51 6.80
C VAL A 105 11.86 -3.46 7.89
N VAL A 106 10.56 -3.48 8.17
CA VAL A 106 10.00 -4.35 9.21
C VAL A 106 10.11 -5.83 8.81
N VAL A 107 9.82 -6.18 7.55
CA VAL A 107 10.02 -7.53 7.02
C VAL A 107 11.48 -7.95 7.15
N GLN A 108 12.44 -7.09 6.78
CA GLN A 108 13.86 -7.40 6.94
C GLN A 108 14.26 -7.61 8.40
N ARG A 109 13.69 -6.85 9.34
CA ARG A 109 13.94 -7.04 10.78
C ARG A 109 13.39 -8.37 11.29
N VAL A 110 12.21 -8.79 10.82
CA VAL A 110 11.63 -10.10 11.14
C VAL A 110 12.53 -11.21 10.58
N MET A 111 12.91 -11.13 9.31
CA MET A 111 13.78 -12.12 8.67
C MET A 111 15.13 -12.25 9.35
N LYS A 112 15.74 -11.14 9.77
CA LYS A 112 17.00 -11.16 10.52
C LYS A 112 16.86 -11.90 11.86
N ALA A 113 15.73 -11.75 12.54
CA ALA A 113 15.49 -12.43 13.81
C ALA A 113 15.23 -13.94 13.63
N VAL A 114 14.45 -14.31 12.60
CA VAL A 114 14.23 -15.71 12.22
C VAL A 114 15.57 -16.37 11.92
N SER A 115 16.45 -15.72 11.16
CA SER A 115 17.77 -16.26 10.86
C SER A 115 18.73 -16.38 12.03
N ASN A 116 18.45 -15.65 13.12
CA ASN A 116 19.24 -15.73 14.35
C ASN A 116 18.68 -16.80 15.32
N GLY A 117 17.71 -17.61 14.90
CA GLY A 117 17.11 -18.66 15.74
C GLY A 117 16.10 -18.16 16.77
N ALA A 118 15.65 -16.90 16.67
CA ALA A 118 14.70 -16.30 17.61
C ALA A 118 13.36 -15.90 16.93
N PRO A 119 12.65 -16.83 16.27
CA PRO A 119 11.41 -16.52 15.55
C PRO A 119 10.27 -16.07 16.45
N PHE A 120 10.22 -16.52 17.71
CA PHE A 120 9.13 -16.23 18.66
C PHE A 120 9.48 -15.18 19.71
N ALA A 121 10.60 -14.45 19.56
CA ALA A 121 10.92 -13.36 20.47
C ALA A 121 9.76 -12.36 20.56
N ALA A 122 9.43 -11.86 21.76
CA ALA A 122 8.32 -10.93 21.99
C ALA A 122 8.36 -9.69 21.07
N ALA A 123 9.56 -9.25 20.68
CA ALA A 123 9.76 -8.16 19.71
C ALA A 123 9.16 -8.45 18.32
N GLN A 124 9.03 -9.72 17.89
CA GLN A 124 8.41 -10.09 16.62
C GLN A 124 6.91 -9.83 16.61
N VAL A 125 6.22 -10.02 17.74
CA VAL A 125 4.78 -9.71 17.85
C VAL A 125 4.54 -8.22 17.57
N GLY A 126 5.39 -7.35 18.13
CA GLY A 126 5.32 -5.90 17.86
C GLY A 126 5.57 -5.55 16.39
N ARG A 127 6.50 -6.24 15.73
CA ARG A 127 6.81 -6.03 14.30
C ARG A 127 5.68 -6.53 13.39
N LEU A 128 5.10 -7.69 13.68
CA LEU A 128 3.95 -8.21 12.93
C LEU A 128 2.73 -7.31 13.12
N ARG A 129 2.48 -6.81 14.33
CA ARG A 129 1.42 -5.80 14.57
C ARG A 129 1.66 -4.50 13.83
N LEU A 130 2.91 -4.05 13.72
CA LEU A 130 3.25 -2.89 12.92
C LEU A 130 2.99 -3.13 11.42
N LEU A 131 3.37 -4.29 10.87
CA LEU A 131 3.03 -4.65 9.49
C LEU A 131 1.52 -4.69 9.25
N ALA A 132 0.79 -5.31 10.17
CA ALA A 132 -0.67 -5.33 10.14
C ALA A 132 -1.25 -3.92 10.12
N ALA A 133 -0.75 -3.03 10.98
CA ALA A 133 -1.19 -1.65 11.06
C ALA A 133 -0.86 -0.85 9.78
N LEU A 134 0.34 -1.04 9.22
CA LEU A 134 0.74 -0.40 7.96
C LEU A 134 -0.18 -0.80 6.80
N LEU A 135 -0.58 -2.07 6.73
CA LEU A 135 -1.47 -2.55 5.68
C LEU A 135 -2.92 -2.14 5.90
N ALA A 136 -3.45 -2.32 7.12
CA ALA A 136 -4.85 -2.06 7.44
C ALA A 136 -5.16 -0.56 7.51
N PHE A 137 -4.36 0.20 8.25
CA PHE A 137 -4.60 1.63 8.43
C PHE A 137 -3.86 2.47 7.39
N GLY A 138 -2.63 2.09 7.02
CA GLY A 138 -1.88 2.86 6.03
C GLY A 138 -2.56 2.92 4.66
N SER A 139 -3.21 1.85 4.22
CA SER A 139 -3.97 1.86 2.95
C SER A 139 -5.20 2.76 3.01
N VAL A 140 -5.93 2.77 4.12
CA VAL A 140 -7.07 3.65 4.35
C VAL A 140 -6.62 5.11 4.37
N VAL A 141 -5.58 5.44 5.16
CA VAL A 141 -5.02 6.79 5.22
C VAL A 141 -4.53 7.25 3.84
N HIS A 142 -3.87 6.37 3.08
CA HIS A 142 -3.46 6.66 1.71
C HIS A 142 -4.65 6.97 0.80
N ALA A 143 -5.72 6.16 0.86
CA ALA A 143 -6.92 6.37 0.05
C ALA A 143 -7.60 7.72 0.37
N PHE A 144 -7.71 8.08 1.65
CA PHE A 144 -8.20 9.40 2.07
C PHE A 144 -7.27 10.52 1.61
N LEU A 145 -5.96 10.37 1.76
CA LEU A 145 -4.98 11.35 1.34
C LEU A 145 -5.07 11.62 -0.17
N ALA A 146 -5.15 10.56 -0.99
CA ALA A 146 -5.32 10.66 -2.44
C ALA A 146 -6.64 11.35 -2.81
N LEU A 147 -7.74 10.96 -2.18
CA LEU A 147 -9.05 11.58 -2.39
C LEU A 147 -9.03 13.08 -2.04
N SER A 148 -8.44 13.44 -0.90
CA SER A 148 -8.34 14.84 -0.46
C SER A 148 -7.44 15.67 -1.37
N CYS A 149 -6.30 15.13 -1.82
CA CYS A 149 -5.41 15.83 -2.73
C CYS A 149 -6.06 16.06 -4.10
N ASN A 150 -6.69 15.02 -4.66
CA ASN A 150 -7.43 15.13 -5.93
C ASN A 150 -8.59 16.13 -5.82
N GLY A 151 -9.35 16.07 -4.72
CA GLY A 151 -10.43 17.01 -4.45
C GLY A 151 -9.93 18.46 -4.32
N ALA A 152 -8.78 18.68 -3.69
CA ALA A 152 -8.17 20.00 -3.57
C ALA A 152 -7.66 20.55 -4.91
N ILE A 153 -7.13 19.70 -5.80
CA ILE A 153 -6.74 20.09 -7.15
C ILE A 153 -7.99 20.46 -7.97
N LEU A 154 -9.00 19.59 -7.98
CA LEU A 154 -10.26 19.78 -8.71
C LEU A 154 -11.08 20.97 -8.20
N GLY A 155 -11.08 21.24 -6.90
CA GLY A 155 -11.81 22.35 -6.30
C GLY A 155 -11.32 23.73 -6.74
N ARG A 156 -10.17 23.80 -7.42
CA ARG A 156 -9.63 25.03 -8.02
C ARG A 156 -9.77 25.06 -9.54
N ALA A 157 -10.22 23.97 -10.16
CA ALA A 157 -10.45 23.88 -11.59
C ALA A 157 -11.86 24.40 -11.94
N ASP A 158 -12.01 25.02 -13.10
CA ASP A 158 -13.33 25.32 -13.66
C ASP A 158 -13.89 24.04 -14.31
N LEU A 159 -14.86 23.42 -13.65
CA LEU A 159 -15.49 22.18 -14.10
C LEU A 159 -16.70 22.42 -15.01
N GLY A 160 -16.92 23.67 -15.47
CA GLY A 160 -17.97 23.98 -16.45
C GLY A 160 -19.39 23.68 -15.96
N GLY A 161 -19.62 23.71 -14.64
CA GLY A 161 -20.91 23.41 -14.02
C GLY A 161 -21.18 21.92 -13.74
N LEU A 162 -20.20 21.03 -13.95
CA LEU A 162 -20.31 19.63 -13.53
C LEU A 162 -20.32 19.52 -12.00
N SER A 163 -21.29 18.78 -11.47
CA SER A 163 -21.40 18.49 -10.03
C SER A 163 -20.48 17.34 -9.66
N PRO A 164 -19.52 17.54 -8.74
CA PRO A 164 -18.66 16.45 -8.26
C PRO A 164 -19.49 15.38 -7.55
N ALA A 165 -19.29 14.13 -7.95
CA ALA A 165 -19.75 12.95 -7.24
C ALA A 165 -18.60 12.36 -6.42
N LEU A 166 -18.91 11.80 -5.25
CA LEU A 166 -17.92 11.11 -4.43
C LEU A 166 -17.88 9.63 -4.83
N SER A 167 -16.77 9.21 -5.43
CA SER A 167 -16.45 7.80 -5.64
C SER A 167 -15.28 7.42 -4.73
N PHE A 168 -15.49 6.42 -3.88
CA PHE A 168 -14.46 5.92 -2.98
C PHE A 168 -14.38 4.40 -3.09
N SER A 169 -13.23 3.91 -3.57
CA SER A 169 -12.94 2.49 -3.59
C SER A 169 -12.26 2.11 -2.28
N PHE A 170 -12.96 1.33 -1.45
CA PHE A 170 -12.44 0.90 -0.17
C PHE A 170 -11.30 -0.11 -0.38
N PRO A 171 -10.10 0.09 0.22
CA PRO A 171 -8.93 -0.76 0.00
C PRO A 171 -9.02 -2.07 0.82
N TRP A 172 -10.00 -2.92 0.48
CA TRP A 172 -10.32 -4.12 1.25
C TRP A 172 -9.18 -5.15 1.26
N LEU A 173 -8.46 -5.32 0.14
CA LEU A 173 -7.41 -6.33 0.02
C LEU A 173 -6.24 -6.12 1.00
N PRO A 174 -5.56 -4.95 1.02
CA PRO A 174 -4.51 -4.71 2.01
C PRO A 174 -5.06 -4.75 3.44
N MET A 175 -6.31 -4.34 3.66
CA MET A 175 -6.93 -4.43 4.98
C MET A 175 -7.09 -5.87 5.46
N VAL A 176 -7.61 -6.75 4.62
CA VAL A 176 -7.74 -8.19 4.92
C VAL A 176 -6.36 -8.80 5.18
N LEU A 177 -5.35 -8.48 4.36
CA LEU A 177 -3.98 -8.94 4.59
C LEU A 177 -3.43 -8.44 5.92
N GLY A 178 -3.69 -7.18 6.28
CA GLY A 178 -3.31 -6.63 7.57
C GLY A 178 -3.97 -7.38 8.74
N VAL A 179 -5.26 -7.69 8.64
CA VAL A 179 -5.99 -8.49 9.65
C VAL A 179 -5.40 -9.90 9.76
N VAL A 180 -5.11 -10.56 8.64
CA VAL A 180 -4.46 -11.88 8.64
C VAL A 180 -3.10 -11.82 9.36
N ILE A 181 -2.28 -10.81 9.09
CA ILE A 181 -1.00 -10.63 9.77
C ILE A 181 -1.19 -10.33 11.26
N ALA A 182 -2.22 -9.58 11.64
CA ALA A 182 -2.54 -9.33 13.05
C ALA A 182 -2.92 -10.64 13.78
N MET A 183 -3.70 -11.51 13.14
CA MET A 183 -4.03 -12.83 13.68
C MET A 183 -2.78 -13.71 13.84
N ILE A 184 -1.88 -13.70 12.84
CA ILE A 184 -0.59 -14.39 12.94
C ILE A 184 0.22 -13.82 14.11
N ALA A 185 0.22 -12.51 14.32
CA ALA A 185 0.92 -11.89 15.45
C ALA A 185 0.40 -12.39 16.81
N GLU A 186 -0.91 -12.63 16.93
CA GLU A 186 -1.49 -13.16 18.17
C GLU A 186 -1.12 -14.64 18.37
N ALA A 187 -1.03 -15.43 17.30
CA ALA A 187 -0.48 -16.79 17.38
C ALA A 187 1.00 -16.80 17.84
N PHE A 188 1.81 -15.86 17.34
CA PHE A 188 3.21 -15.71 17.76
C PHE A 188 3.36 -15.35 19.24
N LYS A 189 2.41 -14.58 19.80
CA LYS A 189 2.37 -14.26 21.23
C LYS A 189 2.11 -15.49 22.09
N ALA A 190 1.25 -16.41 21.64
CA ALA A 190 1.07 -17.70 22.32
C ALA A 190 2.34 -18.55 22.23
N GLY A 191 3.00 -18.60 21.07
CA GLY A 191 4.28 -19.30 20.89
C GLY A 191 5.41 -18.76 21.77
N ALA A 192 5.51 -17.43 21.92
CA ALA A 192 6.50 -16.80 22.80
C ALA A 192 6.36 -17.26 24.26
N ARG A 193 5.12 -17.32 24.77
CA ARG A 193 4.85 -17.78 26.15
C ARG A 193 5.26 -19.23 26.36
N LEU A 194 4.97 -20.10 25.38
CA LEU A 194 5.37 -21.50 25.45
C LEU A 194 6.89 -21.67 25.43
N GLN A 195 7.61 -20.83 24.70
CA GLN A 195 9.07 -20.84 24.71
C GLN A 195 9.63 -20.43 26.08
N ASP A 196 9.10 -19.34 26.66
CA ASP A 196 9.50 -18.86 27.98
C ASP A 196 9.25 -19.92 29.08
N ASP A 197 8.10 -20.62 29.02
CA ASP A 197 7.74 -21.67 29.98
C ASP A 197 8.70 -22.88 29.90
N VAL A 198 9.19 -23.24 28.70
CA VAL A 198 10.14 -24.35 28.51
C VAL A 198 11.55 -23.96 28.97
N GLU A 199 11.99 -22.74 28.69
CA GLU A 199 13.30 -22.25 29.14
C GLU A 199 13.35 -22.11 30.68
N GLY A 200 12.22 -21.90 31.35
CA GLY A 200 12.11 -21.87 32.82
C GLY A 200 12.12 -23.24 33.52
N LEU A 201 12.06 -24.35 32.77
CA LEU A 201 12.07 -25.72 33.31
C LEU A 201 13.46 -26.38 33.32
N VAL A 202 14.47 -25.72 32.76
CA VAL A 202 15.87 -26.20 32.65
C VAL A 202 16.73 -25.69 33.79
#